data_AF-A0A2N8P7F5-F1
#
_entry.id   AF-A0A2N8P7F5-F1
#
_cell.length_a   1.000
_cell.length_b   1.000
_cell.length_c   1.000
_cell.angle_alpha   90.00
_cell.angle_beta   90.00
_cell.angle_gamma   90.00
#
_symmetry.space_group_name_H-M   'P 1'
#
loop_
_entity.id
_entity.type
_entity.pdbx_description
1 polymer ?
#
loop_
_entity_poly.entity_id
_entity_poly.type
_entity_poly.pdbx_seq_one_letter_code
_entity_poly.pdbx_strand_id
1 'polypeptide(L)'
;MKITQRGPRAVLRSKTPTLVNQEIWAYLVTHQAIRRTIAATAADHRLDADRLPFTVALTVARDTVIRTTVRTGTHLAEMTASLLANLGPAERRLRVCPRAVKRPNAIYPSKPIGPASHSTKIIEYRIEIITGQTAPTTTTKQNSRTR
;
A
#
# COMPACT_ATOMS: atom_id res chain seq x y z
N MET A 1 19.78 -2.07 1.73
CA MET A 1 19.62 -0.77 1.03
C MET A 1 18.12 -0.43 0.99
N LYS A 2 17.68 0.65 1.66
CA LYS A 2 16.24 1.01 1.71
C LYS A 2 15.97 2.09 0.68
N ILE A 3 15.31 1.71 -0.40
CA ILE A 3 14.87 2.62 -1.46
C ILE A 3 13.49 3.13 -1.09
N THR A 4 13.46 4.25 -0.37
CA THR A 4 12.28 5.11 -0.35
C THR A 4 12.17 5.77 -1.73
N GLN A 5 10.97 5.85 -2.29
CA GLN A 5 10.72 6.48 -3.61
C GLN A 5 11.31 7.90 -3.71
N ARG A 6 11.53 8.58 -2.57
CA ARG A 6 12.09 9.94 -2.45
C ARG A 6 13.53 10.03 -1.90
N GLY A 7 14.19 8.93 -1.53
CA GLY A 7 15.51 8.99 -0.85
C GLY A 7 15.49 9.81 0.46
N PRO A 8 16.62 9.96 1.16
CA PRO A 8 16.74 10.88 2.30
C PRO A 8 16.86 12.34 1.78
N ARG A 9 16.05 13.27 2.31
CA ARG A 9 16.09 14.74 2.05
C ARG A 9 15.68 15.24 0.64
N ALA A 10 14.73 14.61 -0.05
CA ALA A 10 14.17 15.25 -1.27
C ALA A 10 13.26 16.43 -0.90
N VAL A 11 13.83 17.64 -0.98
CA VAL A 11 13.10 18.91 -1.02
C VAL A 11 12.30 18.96 -2.32
N LEU A 12 11.03 19.39 -2.26
CA LEU A 12 10.24 19.67 -3.47
C LEU A 12 10.98 20.70 -4.32
N ARG A 13 10.97 20.56 -5.65
CA ARG A 13 11.71 21.49 -6.51
C ARG A 13 11.03 22.86 -6.56
N SER A 14 9.71 22.86 -6.44
CA SER A 14 8.86 24.04 -6.52
C SER A 14 8.86 24.88 -5.25
N LYS A 15 8.82 26.20 -5.43
CA LYS A 15 8.78 27.20 -4.34
C LYS A 15 7.43 27.91 -4.20
N THR A 16 6.45 27.60 -5.06
CA THR A 16 5.09 28.16 -5.00
C THR A 16 4.09 27.09 -4.57
N PRO A 17 3.04 27.45 -3.81
CA PRO A 17 2.08 26.48 -3.27
C PRO A 17 1.35 25.68 -4.37
N THR A 18 1.01 26.34 -5.48
CA THR A 18 0.33 25.68 -6.62
C THR A 18 1.20 24.60 -7.26
N LEU A 19 2.48 24.89 -7.52
CA LEU A 19 3.39 23.92 -8.13
C LEU A 19 3.78 22.81 -7.14
N VAL A 20 3.86 23.13 -5.84
CA VAL A 20 4.03 22.13 -4.77
C VAL A 20 2.90 21.11 -4.79
N ASN A 21 1.64 21.55 -4.90
CA ASN A 21 0.50 20.65 -5.02
C ASN A 21 0.62 19.77 -6.27
N GLN A 22 0.98 20.35 -7.42
CA GLN A 22 1.20 19.59 -8.65
C GLN A 22 2.29 18.52 -8.48
N GLU A 23 3.42 18.84 -7.82
CA GLU A 23 4.47 17.85 -7.56
C GLU A 23 3.99 16.71 -6.66
N ILE A 24 3.23 17.01 -5.60
CA ILE A 24 2.65 15.98 -4.72
C ILE A 24 1.73 15.05 -5.51
N TRP A 25 0.84 15.62 -6.32
CA TRP A 25 -0.03 14.83 -7.19
C TRP A 25 0.75 14.01 -8.21
N ALA A 26 1.80 14.57 -8.81
CA ALA A 26 2.66 13.82 -9.71
C ALA A 26 3.30 12.61 -9.02
N TYR A 27 3.78 12.76 -7.78
CA TYR A 27 4.32 11.63 -7.01
C TYR A 27 3.26 10.55 -6.71
N LEU A 28 2.06 10.97 -6.30
CA LEU A 28 0.96 10.04 -6.01
C LEU A 28 0.51 9.30 -7.26
N VAL A 29 0.31 10.01 -8.36
CA VAL A 29 -0.07 9.41 -9.65
C VAL A 29 0.99 8.41 -10.11
N THR A 30 2.28 8.79 -10.04
CA THR A 30 3.38 7.88 -10.42
C THR A 30 3.40 6.64 -9.53
N HIS A 31 3.21 6.79 -8.22
CA HIS A 31 3.13 5.67 -7.28
C HIS A 31 1.98 4.72 -7.64
N GLN A 32 0.79 5.27 -7.88
CA GLN A 32 -0.40 4.48 -8.17
C GLN A 32 -0.34 3.84 -9.56
N ALA A 33 0.25 4.50 -10.56
CA ALA A 33 0.50 3.92 -11.86
C ALA A 33 1.38 2.66 -11.75
N ILE A 34 2.49 2.75 -11.01
CA ILE A 34 3.38 1.61 -10.75
C ILE A 34 2.66 0.50 -9.97
N ARG A 35 1.85 0.85 -8.97
CA ARG A 35 1.08 -0.15 -8.21
C ARG A 35 0.05 -0.88 -9.08
N ARG A 36 -0.64 -0.15 -9.96
CA ARG A 36 -1.61 -0.74 -10.88
C ARG A 36 -0.95 -1.66 -11.90
N THR A 37 0.20 -1.28 -12.45
CA THR A 37 0.92 -2.15 -13.41
C THR A 37 1.42 -3.43 -12.75
N ILE A 38 1.91 -3.35 -11.50
CA ILE A 38 2.25 -4.54 -10.71
C ILE A 38 1.02 -5.41 -10.48
N ALA A 39 -0.10 -4.83 -10.05
CA ALA A 39 -1.33 -5.59 -9.79
C ALA A 39 -1.89 -6.24 -11.06
N ALA A 40 -1.86 -5.56 -12.20
CA ALA A 40 -2.26 -6.11 -13.49
C ALA A 40 -1.37 -7.30 -13.87
N THR A 41 -0.04 -7.13 -13.79
CA THR A 41 0.92 -8.21 -14.07
C THR A 41 0.69 -9.42 -13.14
N ALA A 42 0.40 -9.17 -11.85
CA ALA A 42 0.08 -10.23 -10.89
C ALA A 42 -1.18 -11.01 -11.30
N ALA A 43 -2.23 -10.30 -11.70
CA ALA A 43 -3.49 -10.88 -12.13
C ALA A 43 -3.31 -11.71 -13.42
N ASP A 44 -2.62 -11.15 -14.42
CA ASP A 44 -2.39 -11.80 -15.72
C ASP A 44 -1.59 -13.11 -15.58
N HIS A 45 -0.61 -13.13 -14.66
CA HIS A 45 0.27 -14.28 -14.44
C HIS A 45 -0.14 -15.16 -13.24
N ARG A 46 -1.27 -14.89 -12.59
CA ARG A 46 -1.75 -15.61 -11.39
C ARG A 46 -0.70 -15.68 -10.28
N LEU A 47 0.03 -14.60 -10.08
CA LEU A 47 1.06 -14.46 -9.05
C LEU A 47 0.55 -13.64 -7.87
N ASP A 48 1.09 -13.89 -6.69
CA ASP A 48 0.90 -12.99 -5.55
C ASP A 48 1.60 -11.65 -5.83
N ALA A 49 0.85 -10.54 -5.73
CA ALA A 49 1.34 -9.19 -5.98
C ALA A 49 2.50 -8.81 -5.06
N ASP A 50 2.61 -9.40 -3.87
CA ASP A 50 3.75 -9.18 -2.99
C ASP A 50 5.05 -9.73 -3.59
N ARG A 51 5.00 -10.78 -4.42
CA ARG A 51 6.20 -11.34 -5.05
C ARG A 51 6.83 -10.41 -6.07
N LEU A 52 6.08 -9.46 -6.61
CA LEU A 52 6.57 -8.52 -7.61
C LEU A 52 7.28 -7.34 -6.91
N PRO A 53 8.59 -7.17 -7.09
CA PRO A 53 9.32 -6.09 -6.42
C PRO A 53 8.95 -4.72 -7.01
N PHE A 54 8.35 -3.87 -6.17
CA PHE A 54 8.06 -2.46 -6.49
C PHE A 54 9.29 -1.69 -6.99
N THR A 55 10.46 -2.06 -6.51
CA THR A 55 11.72 -1.38 -6.77
C THR A 55 12.23 -1.63 -8.18
N VAL A 56 12.06 -2.86 -8.69
CA VAL A 56 12.40 -3.19 -10.08
C VAL A 56 11.47 -2.45 -11.03
N ALA A 57 10.17 -2.49 -10.75
CA ALA A 57 9.16 -1.70 -11.45
C ALA A 57 9.52 -0.21 -11.54
N LEU A 58 9.92 0.39 -10.41
CA LEU A 58 10.32 1.79 -10.36
C LEU A 58 11.61 2.06 -11.16
N THR A 59 12.62 1.20 -11.10
CA THR A 59 13.85 1.36 -11.87
C THR A 59 13.56 1.28 -13.36
N VAL A 60 12.82 0.26 -13.80
CA VAL A 60 12.45 0.10 -15.22
C VAL A 60 11.62 1.28 -15.71
N ALA A 61 10.63 1.74 -14.93
CA ALA A 61 9.84 2.91 -15.28
C ALA A 61 10.66 4.20 -15.39
N ARG A 62 11.76 4.34 -14.64
CA ARG A 62 12.68 5.46 -14.78
C ARG A 62 13.55 5.33 -16.03
N ASP A 63 14.12 4.14 -16.24
CA ASP A 63 14.98 3.87 -17.38
C ASP A 63 14.22 4.00 -18.70
N THR A 64 12.94 3.61 -18.74
CA THR A 64 12.10 3.81 -19.93
C THR A 64 11.89 5.29 -20.23
N VAL A 65 11.61 6.12 -19.22
CA VAL A 65 11.44 7.57 -19.39
C VAL A 65 12.73 8.23 -19.86
N ILE A 66 13.89 7.79 -19.36
CA ILE A 66 15.20 8.34 -19.77
C ILE A 66 15.57 7.89 -21.20
N ARG A 67 15.29 6.63 -21.55
CA ARG A 67 15.63 6.03 -22.85
C ARG A 67 14.68 6.44 -23.97
N THR A 68 13.41 6.69 -23.66
CA THR A 68 12.36 6.90 -24.66
C THR A 68 12.29 8.36 -25.06
N THR A 69 12.92 8.70 -26.17
CA THR A 69 12.73 9.99 -26.84
C THR A 69 11.52 9.98 -27.80
N VAL A 70 11.06 8.83 -28.28
CA VAL A 70 9.90 8.75 -29.20
C VAL A 70 9.17 7.39 -29.07
N ARG A 71 7.83 7.44 -29.00
CA ARG A 71 6.84 6.35 -29.11
C ARG A 71 6.61 5.47 -27.87
N THR A 72 5.57 5.87 -27.14
CA THR A 72 4.84 5.10 -26.13
C THR A 72 4.20 3.84 -26.73
N GLY A 73 4.61 2.66 -26.27
CA GLY A 73 3.93 1.40 -26.57
C GLY A 73 4.58 0.17 -25.94
N THR A 74 5.91 0.16 -25.77
CA THR A 74 6.65 -1.02 -25.30
C THR A 74 6.92 -1.03 -23.79
N HIS A 75 6.77 0.09 -23.09
CA HIS A 75 7.20 0.22 -21.69
C HIS A 75 6.45 -0.71 -20.74
N LEU A 76 5.18 -0.99 -20.99
CA LEU A 76 4.42 -1.94 -20.19
C LEU A 76 4.97 -3.36 -20.35
N ALA A 77 5.27 -3.77 -21.58
CA ALA A 77 5.85 -5.09 -21.85
C ALA A 77 7.28 -5.22 -21.29
N GLU A 78 8.10 -4.18 -21.38
CA GLU A 78 9.44 -4.16 -20.77
C GLU A 78 9.36 -4.27 -19.24
N MET A 79 8.38 -3.56 -18.66
CA MET A 79 8.14 -3.58 -17.22
C MET A 79 7.63 -4.94 -16.74
N THR A 80 6.67 -5.57 -17.44
CA THR A 80 6.18 -6.90 -17.10
C THR A 80 7.29 -7.95 -17.23
N ALA A 81 8.06 -7.94 -18.32
CA ALA A 81 9.19 -8.85 -18.52
C ALA A 81 10.24 -8.71 -17.40
N SER A 82 10.59 -7.48 -17.04
CA SER A 82 11.56 -7.22 -15.96
C SER A 82 11.06 -7.68 -14.59
N LEU A 83 9.75 -7.52 -14.33
CA LEU A 83 9.12 -7.98 -13.10
C LEU A 83 9.13 -9.51 -12.98
N LEU A 84 8.81 -10.21 -14.07
CA LEU A 84 8.82 -11.68 -14.12
C LEU A 84 10.24 -12.24 -14.00
N ALA A 85 11.25 -11.54 -14.53
CA ALA A 85 12.65 -11.92 -14.40
C ALA A 85 13.19 -11.76 -12.95
N ASN A 86 12.57 -10.90 -12.13
CA ASN A 86 13.04 -10.55 -10.79
C ASN A 86 12.01 -10.88 -9.70
N LEU A 87 11.36 -12.03 -9.79
CA LEU A 87 10.39 -12.44 -8.76
C LEU A 87 11.05 -12.57 -7.39
N GLY A 88 10.38 -12.01 -6.38
CA GLY A 88 10.70 -12.27 -4.99
C GLY A 88 10.49 -13.74 -4.61
N PRO A 89 10.98 -14.15 -3.42
CA PRO A 89 10.84 -15.51 -2.94
C PRO A 89 9.36 -15.93 -2.92
N ALA A 90 9.11 -17.20 -3.27
CA ALA A 90 7.76 -17.76 -3.30
C ALA A 90 7.08 -17.73 -1.93
N GLU A 91 7.85 -17.93 -0.87
CA GLU A 91 7.37 -17.89 0.50
C GLU A 91 7.96 -16.69 1.24
N ARG A 92 7.10 -15.72 1.58
CA ARG A 92 7.46 -14.64 2.50
C ARG A 92 6.87 -14.94 3.86
N ARG A 93 7.73 -15.03 4.88
CA ARG A 93 7.30 -15.17 6.27
C ARG A 93 6.39 -14.01 6.64
N LEU A 94 5.15 -14.32 7.01
CA LEU A 94 4.19 -13.35 7.54
C LEU A 94 4.81 -12.67 8.77
N ARG A 95 4.65 -11.36 8.88
CA ARG A 95 5.12 -10.61 10.05
C ARG A 95 4.13 -10.81 11.19
N VAL A 96 4.31 -11.91 11.93
CA VAL A 96 3.46 -12.28 13.07
C VAL A 96 3.91 -11.61 14.37
N CYS A 97 5.19 -11.23 14.50
CA CYS A 97 5.64 -10.51 15.69
C CYS A 97 5.11 -9.06 15.67
N PRO A 98 4.56 -8.54 16.79
CA PRO A 98 4.23 -7.13 16.89
C PRO A 98 5.46 -6.29 16.59
N ARG A 99 5.27 -5.11 16.02
CA ARG A 99 6.36 -4.18 15.70
C ARG A 99 6.93 -3.60 17.01
N ALA A 100 7.69 -4.40 17.73
CA ALA A 100 8.34 -4.03 18.97
C ALA A 100 9.75 -3.49 18.68
N VAL A 101 10.06 -2.33 19.23
CA VAL A 101 11.42 -1.80 19.20
C VAL A 101 12.25 -2.67 20.16
N LYS A 102 13.25 -3.40 19.63
CA LYS A 102 14.11 -4.32 20.42
C LYS A 102 14.69 -3.68 21.69
N ARG A 103 14.90 -2.36 21.66
CA ARG A 103 15.29 -1.50 22.78
C ARG A 103 14.69 -0.11 22.57
N PRO A 104 13.55 0.25 23.19
CA PRO A 104 13.10 1.64 23.15
C PRO A 104 14.13 2.49 23.89
N ASN A 105 14.66 3.54 23.24
CA ASN A 105 15.52 4.50 23.90
C ASN A 105 14.63 5.36 24.82
N ALA A 106 14.37 4.88 26.03
CA ALA A 106 13.68 5.67 27.04
C ALA A 106 14.63 6.76 27.53
N ILE A 107 14.35 8.01 27.17
CA ILE A 107 15.09 9.20 27.65
C ILE A 107 14.86 9.41 29.15
N TYR A 108 13.75 8.89 29.67
CA TYR A 108 13.36 9.02 31.07
C TYR A 108 13.41 7.67 31.77
N PRO A 109 13.86 7.62 33.04
CA PRO A 109 13.88 6.39 33.81
C PRO A 109 12.45 5.87 34.01
N SER A 110 12.24 4.57 33.79
CA SER A 110 10.98 3.92 34.14
C SER A 110 10.83 3.88 35.66
N LYS A 111 9.60 4.09 36.15
CA LYS A 111 9.27 3.93 37.58
C LYS A 111 9.69 2.52 38.07
N PRO A 112 10.28 2.38 39.27
CA PRO A 112 10.56 1.06 39.83
C PRO A 112 9.26 0.26 39.94
N ILE A 113 9.34 -1.02 39.58
CA ILE A 113 8.21 -1.95 39.61
C ILE A 113 7.82 -2.19 41.06
N GLY A 114 6.76 -1.52 41.52
CA GLY A 114 5.99 -1.96 42.68
C GLY A 114 5.10 -3.17 42.33
N PRO A 115 4.39 -3.76 43.29
CA PRO A 115 3.53 -4.92 43.03
C PRO A 115 2.57 -4.63 41.89
N ALA A 116 2.39 -5.63 41.01
CA ALA A 116 1.67 -5.49 39.75
C ALA A 116 0.28 -4.86 39.98
N SER A 117 0.03 -3.71 39.34
CA SER A 117 -1.32 -3.16 39.27
C SER A 117 -2.16 -4.07 38.37
N HIS A 118 -2.98 -4.94 38.97
CA HIS A 118 -3.94 -5.75 38.25
C HIS A 118 -5.08 -4.87 37.72
N SER A 119 -4.88 -4.23 36.58
CA SER A 119 -6.00 -3.80 35.74
C SER A 119 -5.52 -3.43 34.34
N THR A 120 -5.45 -4.41 33.44
CA THR A 120 -5.69 -4.10 32.03
C THR A 120 -7.11 -4.55 31.77
N LYS A 121 -8.07 -3.61 31.73
CA LYS A 121 -9.43 -3.92 31.27
C LYS A 121 -9.31 -4.45 29.84
N ILE A 122 -9.72 -5.69 29.63
CA ILE A 122 -9.87 -6.27 28.29
C ILE A 122 -11.01 -5.49 27.63
N ILE A 123 -10.69 -4.69 26.61
CA ILE A 123 -11.68 -3.99 25.80
C ILE A 123 -12.03 -4.92 24.64
N GLU A 124 -13.24 -5.46 24.65
CA GLU A 124 -13.80 -6.24 23.55
C GLU A 124 -14.29 -5.27 22.47
N TYR A 125 -13.74 -5.37 21.26
CA TYR A 125 -14.20 -4.59 20.12
C TYR A 125 -14.98 -5.50 19.17
N ARG A 126 -16.25 -5.16 18.92
CA ARG A 126 -17.05 -5.76 17.85
C ARG A 126 -16.88 -4.90 16.59
N ILE A 127 -16.28 -5.48 15.55
CA ILE A 127 -16.10 -4.82 14.25
C ILE A 127 -17.16 -5.38 13.30
N GLU A 128 -18.11 -4.53 12.89
CA GLU A 128 -19.09 -4.86 11.86
C GLU A 128 -18.62 -4.30 10.52
N ILE A 129 -18.29 -5.19 9.59
CA ILE A 129 -17.87 -4.83 8.24
C ILE A 129 -19.14 -4.62 7.42
N ILE A 130 -19.52 -3.36 7.20
CA ILE A 130 -20.62 -3.00 6.32
C ILE A 130 -20.13 -3.16 4.88
N THR A 131 -20.31 -4.36 4.33
CA THR A 131 -20.19 -4.57 2.89
C THR A 131 -21.37 -3.86 2.26
N GLY A 132 -21.11 -2.83 1.44
CA GLY A 132 -22.15 -2.02 0.82
C GLY A 132 -23.11 -2.89 0.00
N GLN A 133 -24.23 -3.30 0.59
CA GLN A 133 -25.32 -3.95 -0.10
C GLN A 133 -26.05 -2.90 -0.92
N THR A 134 -25.88 -2.97 -2.25
CA THR A 134 -26.78 -2.33 -3.20
C THR A 134 -28.14 -3.02 -3.05
N ALA A 135 -29.15 -2.28 -2.58
CA ALA A 135 -30.49 -2.80 -2.38
C ALA A 135 -31.19 -3.02 -3.73
N PRO A 136 -31.81 -4.19 -3.99
CA PRO A 136 -32.95 -4.24 -4.89
C PRO A 136 -34.21 -3.92 -4.09
N THR A 137 -34.81 -2.76 -4.38
CA THR A 137 -36.17 -2.43 -3.94
C THR A 137 -37.12 -3.44 -4.57
N THR A 138 -37.65 -4.38 -3.78
CA THR A 138 -38.83 -5.16 -4.18
C THR A 138 -39.96 -4.82 -3.22
N THR A 139 -40.87 -3.99 -3.71
CA THR A 139 -42.17 -3.71 -3.10
C THR A 139 -43.07 -4.93 -3.24
N THR A 140 -43.56 -5.46 -2.12
CA THR A 140 -44.73 -6.37 -2.11
C THR A 140 -45.70 -5.93 -1.02
N LYS A 141 -46.89 -5.49 -1.43
CA LYS A 141 -48.05 -5.23 -0.57
C LYS A 141 -48.87 -6.51 -0.39
N GLN A 142 -49.39 -6.76 0.82
CA GLN A 142 -50.65 -7.48 1.10
C GLN A 142 -50.94 -7.34 2.61
N ASN A 143 -51.72 -6.37 3.07
CA ASN A 143 -53.19 -6.21 3.14
C ASN A 143 -53.96 -7.19 4.06
N SER A 144 -54.53 -6.61 5.12
CA SER A 144 -55.79 -6.90 5.84
C SER A 144 -56.02 -8.28 6.48
N ARG A 145 -56.30 -8.30 7.79
CA ARG A 145 -57.70 -8.39 8.31
C ARG A 145 -57.75 -8.27 9.84
N THR A 146 -58.79 -7.57 10.27
CA THR A 146 -59.30 -7.38 11.62
C THR A 146 -59.73 -8.68 12.30
N ARG A 147 -59.63 -8.72 13.64
CA ARG A 147 -60.79 -8.94 14.51
C ARG A 147 -60.54 -8.31 15.89
#